data_AF-A0A2E2IXB0-F1
#
_entry.id   AF-A0A2E2IXB0-F1
#
_cell.length_a   1.000
_cell.length_b   1.000
_cell.length_c   1.000
_cell.angle_alpha   90.00
_cell.angle_beta   90.00
_cell.angle_gamma   90.00
#
_symmetry.space_group_name_H-M   'P 1'
#
loop_
_entity.id
_entity.type
_entity.pdbx_description
1 polymer ?
#
loop_
_entity_poly.entity_id
_entity_poly.type
_entity_poly.pdbx_seq_one_letter_code
_entity_poly.pdbx_strand_id
1 'polypeptide(L)'
;ENAFTSYYIVGLKLNWNVFDWNSNKKQRQTLDYTKELIDNQEEVFKLNINTALNEQLKDIETLESTIEIDKQLMALQQEVVHTSESQLKNGVTTTSEYITELTKLYEAENVFNQHKTQLELAKANYNTLKGDTK
;
A
#
# COMPACT_ATOMS: atom_id res chain seq x y z
N GLU A 1 -18.96 80.20 17.44
CA GLU A 1 -18.25 79.10 16.75
C GLU A 1 -19.25 78.14 16.12
N ASN A 2 -18.82 77.42 15.08
CA ASN A 2 -19.52 76.41 14.28
C ASN A 2 -20.43 76.93 13.15
N ALA A 3 -19.82 77.39 12.06
CA ALA A 3 -20.49 77.48 10.77
C ALA A 3 -20.48 76.10 10.10
N PHE A 4 -21.65 75.47 10.00
CA PHE A 4 -21.80 74.20 9.29
C PHE A 4 -21.78 74.46 7.78
N THR A 5 -20.73 74.01 7.09
CA THR A 5 -20.63 74.08 5.63
C THR A 5 -21.00 72.73 5.03
N SER A 6 -22.15 72.67 4.37
CA SER A 6 -22.57 71.51 3.60
C SER A 6 -21.83 71.48 2.26
N TYR A 7 -21.13 70.38 1.98
CA TYR A 7 -20.55 70.10 0.67
C TYR A 7 -21.23 68.88 0.05
N TYR A 8 -21.40 68.91 -1.27
CA TYR A 8 -21.95 67.81 -2.04
C TYR A 8 -20.95 67.46 -3.14
N ILE A 9 -20.53 66.20 -3.19
CA ILE A 9 -19.59 65.71 -4.21
C ILE A 9 -20.36 64.74 -5.12
N VAL A 10 -20.37 65.05 -6.41
CA VAL A 10 -20.86 64.14 -7.46
C VAL A 10 -19.66 63.83 -8.36
N GLY A 11 -19.36 62.55 -8.53
CA GLY A 11 -18.25 62.09 -9.37
C GLY A 11 -18.70 61.02 -10.35
N LEU A 12 -18.29 61.17 -11.61
CA LEU A 12 -18.40 60.12 -12.63
C LEU A 12 -17.02 59.48 -12.81
N LYS A 13 -16.91 58.17 -12.54
CA LYS A 13 -15.69 57.39 -12.76
C LYS A 13 -15.85 56.55 -14.03
N LEU A 14 -15.21 56.96 -15.10
CA LEU A 14 -15.04 56.17 -16.32
C LEU A 14 -13.82 55.27 -16.17
N ASN A 15 -14.01 53.95 -16.28
CA ASN A 15 -12.93 52.97 -16.24
C ASN A 15 -12.82 52.31 -17.61
N TRP A 16 -11.92 52.82 -18.46
CA TRP A 16 -11.74 52.34 -19.83
C TRP A 16 -10.53 51.41 -19.91
N ASN A 17 -10.76 50.10 -19.91
CA ASN A 17 -9.73 49.08 -20.19
C ASN A 17 -9.62 48.88 -21.71
N VAL A 18 -8.95 49.80 -22.42
CA VAL A 18 -8.78 49.68 -23.88
C VAL A 18 -7.67 48.68 -24.24
N PHE A 19 -6.77 48.36 -23.31
CA PHE A 19 -5.51 47.68 -23.62
C PHE A 19 -5.14 46.67 -22.53
N ASP A 20 -5.55 45.40 -22.70
CA ASP A 20 -5.29 44.31 -21.73
C ASP A 20 -3.86 43.70 -21.85
N TRP A 21 -3.01 44.20 -22.75
CA TRP A 21 -1.68 43.64 -23.05
C TRP A 21 -1.68 42.12 -23.28
N ASN A 22 -2.72 41.60 -23.92
CA ASN A 22 -2.92 40.18 -24.20
C ASN A 22 -3.02 39.30 -22.94
N SER A 23 -3.40 39.90 -21.80
CA SER A 23 -3.53 39.23 -20.50
C SER A 23 -4.49 38.04 -20.57
N ASN A 24 -5.58 38.15 -21.32
CA ASN A 24 -6.49 37.02 -21.54
C ASN A 24 -5.80 35.82 -22.22
N LYS A 25 -4.94 36.04 -23.22
CA LYS A 25 -4.17 34.97 -23.86
C LYS A 25 -3.20 34.32 -22.88
N LYS A 26 -2.53 35.13 -22.04
CA LYS A 26 -1.61 34.63 -21.01
C LYS A 26 -2.33 33.78 -19.96
N GLN A 27 -3.52 34.21 -19.51
CA GLN A 27 -4.35 33.42 -18.60
C GLN A 27 -4.79 32.09 -19.22
N ARG A 28 -5.19 32.08 -20.50
CA ARG A 28 -5.52 30.84 -21.22
C ARG A 28 -4.32 29.91 -21.31
N GLN A 29 -3.14 30.42 -21.67
CA GLN A 29 -1.91 29.62 -21.71
C GLN A 29 -1.57 29.02 -20.34
N THR A 30 -1.69 29.78 -19.25
CA THR A 30 -1.50 29.25 -17.89
C THR A 30 -2.50 28.14 -17.56
N LEU A 31 -3.76 28.28 -17.99
CA LEU A 31 -4.77 27.24 -17.80
C LEU A 31 -4.43 25.98 -18.62
N ASP A 32 -3.97 26.14 -19.86
CA ASP A 32 -3.56 25.03 -20.71
C ASP A 32 -2.38 24.25 -20.09
N TYR A 33 -1.35 24.95 -19.58
CA TYR A 33 -0.25 24.32 -18.84
C TYR A 33 -0.72 23.63 -17.56
N THR A 34 -1.67 24.22 -16.84
CA THR A 34 -2.23 23.61 -15.64
C THR A 34 -2.98 22.32 -15.97
N LYS A 35 -3.71 22.31 -17.09
CA LYS A 35 -4.40 21.11 -17.59
C LYS A 35 -3.39 20.02 -17.96
N GLU A 36 -2.37 20.34 -18.74
CA GLU A 36 -1.30 19.39 -19.11
C GLU A 36 -0.60 18.81 -17.87
N LEU A 37 -0.37 19.64 -16.84
CA LEU A 37 0.19 19.19 -15.58
C LEU A 37 -0.73 18.19 -14.85
N ILE A 38 -2.04 18.46 -14.79
CA ILE A 38 -3.02 17.57 -14.17
C ILE A 38 -3.11 16.25 -14.94
N ASP A 39 -3.15 16.32 -16.27
CA ASP A 39 -3.18 15.14 -17.14
C ASP A 39 -1.94 14.26 -16.90
N ASN A 40 -0.75 14.87 -16.80
CA ASN A 40 0.49 14.17 -16.47
C ASN A 40 0.46 13.54 -15.06
N GLN A 41 -0.05 14.28 -14.06
CA GLN A 41 -0.20 13.76 -12.69
C GLN A 41 -1.13 12.55 -12.65
N GLU A 42 -2.20 12.55 -13.44
CA GLU A 42 -3.12 11.43 -13.56
C GLU A 42 -2.44 10.21 -14.18
N GLU A 43 -1.66 10.38 -15.25
CA GLU A 43 -0.90 9.30 -15.88
C GLU A 43 0.12 8.69 -14.91
N VAL A 44 0.87 9.53 -14.19
CA VAL A 44 1.82 9.07 -13.16
C VAL A 44 1.12 8.33 -12.04
N PHE A 45 -0.03 8.84 -11.57
CA PHE A 45 -0.82 8.18 -10.55
C PHE A 45 -1.28 6.78 -11.00
N LYS A 46 -1.84 6.66 -12.22
CA LYS A 46 -2.26 5.38 -12.79
C LYS A 46 -1.10 4.40 -12.93
N LEU A 47 0.05 4.87 -13.40
CA LEU A 47 1.25 4.04 -13.52
C LEU A 47 1.67 3.50 -12.15
N ASN A 48 1.72 4.35 -11.13
CA ASN A 48 2.09 3.95 -9.77
C ASN A 48 1.13 2.92 -9.18
N ILE A 49 -0.19 3.11 -9.36
CA ILE A 49 -1.20 2.15 -8.90
C ILE A 49 -1.04 0.80 -9.61
N ASN A 50 -0.86 0.79 -10.94
CA ASN A 50 -0.67 -0.45 -11.68
C ASN A 50 0.61 -1.19 -11.25
N THR A 51 1.70 -0.46 -11.03
CA THR A 51 2.95 -1.05 -10.51
C THR A 51 2.73 -1.67 -9.13
N ALA A 52 2.11 -0.94 -8.20
CA ALA A 52 1.83 -1.44 -6.86
C ALA A 52 0.88 -2.65 -6.86
N LEU A 53 -0.14 -2.67 -7.73
CA LEU A 53 -1.03 -3.83 -7.91
C LEU A 53 -0.28 -5.06 -8.39
N ASN A 54 0.63 -4.89 -9.36
CA ASN A 54 1.43 -6.00 -9.88
C ASN A 54 2.42 -6.55 -8.84
N GLU A 55 3.02 -5.67 -8.02
CA GLU A 55 3.87 -6.07 -6.90
C GLU A 55 3.09 -6.89 -5.88
N GLN A 56 1.92 -6.39 -5.42
CA GLN A 56 1.09 -7.12 -4.46
C GLN A 56 0.60 -8.47 -5.03
N LEU A 57 0.26 -8.53 -6.32
CA LEU A 57 -0.15 -9.80 -6.95
C LEU A 57 1.00 -10.82 -6.94
N LYS A 58 2.22 -10.38 -7.26
CA LYS A 58 3.41 -11.24 -7.24
C LYS A 58 3.73 -11.72 -5.81
N ASP A 59 3.57 -10.85 -4.82
CA ASP A 59 3.77 -11.21 -3.41
C ASP A 59 2.75 -12.27 -2.97
N ILE A 60 1.48 -12.12 -3.37
CA ILE A 60 0.42 -13.11 -3.14
C ILE A 60 0.80 -14.47 -3.75
N GLU A 61 1.17 -14.52 -5.03
CA GLU A 61 1.57 -15.77 -5.71
C GLU A 61 2.78 -16.44 -5.04
N THR A 62 3.76 -15.62 -4.62
CA THR A 62 4.96 -16.11 -3.93
C THR A 62 4.62 -16.70 -2.57
N LEU A 63 3.77 -16.02 -1.79
CA LEU A 63 3.32 -16.49 -0.48
C LEU A 63 2.47 -17.76 -0.59
N GLU A 64 1.58 -17.86 -1.58
CA GLU A 64 0.78 -19.07 -1.82
C GLU A 64 1.67 -20.28 -2.13
N SER A 65 2.69 -20.11 -2.98
CA SER A 65 3.69 -21.16 -3.25
C SER A 65 4.50 -21.52 -2.00
N THR A 66 4.93 -20.52 -1.23
CA THR A 66 5.73 -20.71 -0.01
C THR A 66 4.94 -21.48 1.06
N ILE A 67 3.66 -21.18 1.21
CA ILE A 67 2.75 -21.87 2.13
C ILE A 67 2.61 -23.36 1.80
N GLU A 68 2.65 -23.75 0.52
CA GLU A 68 2.64 -25.18 0.17
C GLU A 68 3.96 -25.88 0.53
N ILE A 69 5.09 -25.18 0.43
CA ILE A 69 6.39 -25.67 0.89
C ILE A 69 6.40 -25.82 2.42
N ASP A 70 5.86 -24.84 3.14
CA ASP A 70 5.75 -24.87 4.60
C ASP A 70 4.94 -26.09 5.08
N LYS A 71 3.84 -26.43 4.41
CA LYS A 71 3.05 -27.64 4.73
C LYS A 71 3.85 -28.92 4.53
N GLN A 72 4.67 -29.00 3.48
CA GLN A 72 5.54 -30.16 3.25
C GLN A 72 6.61 -30.27 4.34
N LEU A 73 7.20 -29.15 4.74
CA LEU A 73 8.16 -29.09 5.84
C LEU A 73 7.53 -29.53 7.16
N MET A 74 6.34 -29.04 7.49
CA MET A 74 5.61 -29.46 8.69
C MET A 74 5.32 -30.96 8.69
N ALA A 75 4.87 -31.52 7.57
CA ALA A 75 4.62 -32.95 7.45
C ALA A 75 5.90 -33.78 7.68
N LEU A 76 7.02 -33.37 7.07
CA LEU A 76 8.31 -34.02 7.27
C LEU A 76 8.76 -33.93 8.73
N GLN A 77 8.65 -32.76 9.35
CA GLN A 77 9.07 -32.56 10.73
C GLN A 77 8.19 -33.37 11.71
N GLN A 78 6.92 -33.55 11.38
CA GLN A 78 6.02 -34.42 12.15
C GLN A 78 6.44 -35.90 12.08
N GLU A 79 6.89 -36.39 10.92
CA GLU A 79 7.47 -37.75 10.80
C GLU A 79 8.76 -37.91 11.61
N VAL A 80 9.62 -36.88 11.61
CA VAL A 80 10.86 -36.85 12.41
C VAL A 80 10.54 -36.91 13.90
N VAL A 81 9.59 -36.11 14.38
CA VAL A 81 9.13 -36.13 15.78
C VAL A 81 8.57 -37.50 16.16
N HIS A 82 7.75 -38.11 15.31
CA HIS A 82 7.20 -39.46 15.56
C HIS A 82 8.30 -40.53 15.68
N THR A 83 9.32 -40.44 14.82
CA THR A 83 10.48 -41.33 14.85
C THR A 83 11.29 -41.12 16.13
N SER A 84 11.58 -39.87 16.49
CA SER A 84 12.31 -39.51 17.71
C SER A 84 11.56 -39.94 18.98
N GLU A 85 10.23 -39.79 19.00
CA GLU A 85 9.39 -40.27 20.10
C GLU A 85 9.52 -41.78 20.30
N SER A 86 9.50 -42.54 19.20
CA SER A 86 9.68 -43.99 19.23
C SER A 86 11.08 -44.39 19.69
N GLN A 87 12.12 -43.69 19.24
CA GLN A 87 13.49 -43.89 19.69
C GLN A 87 13.64 -43.59 21.18
N LEU A 88 12.98 -42.55 21.68
CA LEU A 88 13.04 -42.15 23.09
C LEU A 88 12.41 -43.22 23.98
N LYS A 89 11.23 -43.72 23.59
CA LYS A 89 10.54 -44.83 24.29
C LYS A 89 11.39 -46.10 24.37
N ASN A 90 12.24 -46.33 23.38
CA ASN A 90 13.16 -47.48 23.33
C ASN A 90 14.56 -47.17 23.90
N GLY A 91 14.78 -45.96 24.46
CA GLY A 91 16.07 -45.57 25.04
C GLY A 91 17.21 -45.36 24.03
N VAL A 92 16.89 -45.17 22.75
CA VAL A 92 17.86 -44.99 21.65
C VAL A 92 18.31 -43.53 21.50
N THR A 93 17.47 -42.58 21.89
CA THR A 93 17.76 -41.13 21.86
C THR A 93 17.48 -40.51 23.23
N THR A 94 17.97 -39.30 23.45
CA THR A 94 17.78 -38.53 24.69
C THR A 94 16.52 -37.68 24.66
N THR A 95 16.00 -37.33 25.83
CA THR A 95 14.87 -36.40 25.94
C THR A 95 15.19 -35.02 25.34
N SER A 96 16.45 -34.56 25.44
CA SER A 96 16.88 -33.29 24.84
C SER A 96 16.82 -33.30 23.31
N GLU A 97 17.19 -34.41 22.67
CA GLU A 97 17.10 -34.57 21.21
C GLU A 97 15.63 -34.59 20.77
N TYR A 98 14.77 -35.33 21.46
CA TYR A 98 13.33 -35.32 21.20
C TYR A 98 12.71 -33.92 21.33
N ILE A 99 13.02 -33.19 22.41
CA ILE A 99 12.54 -31.81 22.61
C ILE A 99 13.03 -30.89 21.49
N THR A 100 14.25 -31.11 21.00
CA THR A 100 14.80 -30.34 19.87
C THR A 100 13.98 -30.57 18.61
N GLU A 101 13.68 -31.82 18.26
CA GLU A 101 12.86 -32.13 17.08
C GLU A 101 11.42 -31.62 17.21
N LEU A 102 10.85 -31.71 18.42
CA LEU A 102 9.54 -31.14 18.73
C LEU A 102 9.52 -29.60 18.59
N THR A 103 10.58 -28.94 19.05
CA THR A 103 10.72 -27.48 18.92
C THR A 103 10.76 -27.05 17.46
N LYS A 104 11.51 -27.77 16.61
CA LYS A 104 11.57 -27.51 15.16
C LYS A 104 10.19 -27.65 14.49
N LEU A 105 9.35 -28.59 14.92
CA LEU A 105 7.98 -28.72 14.41
C LEU A 105 7.17 -27.46 14.72
N TYR A 106 7.22 -26.98 15.97
CA TYR A 106 6.54 -25.74 16.34
C TYR A 106 7.11 -24.50 15.64
N GLU A 107 8.42 -24.45 15.39
CA GLU A 107 9.02 -23.39 14.58
C GLU A 107 8.47 -23.39 13.15
N ALA A 108 8.37 -24.57 12.52
CA ALA A 108 7.76 -24.71 11.19
C ALA A 108 6.28 -24.29 11.18
N GLU A 109 5.50 -24.68 12.21
CA GLU A 109 4.11 -24.24 12.39
C GLU A 109 3.97 -22.72 12.54
N ASN A 110 4.88 -22.09 13.30
CA ASN A 110 4.88 -20.66 13.49
C ASN A 110 5.19 -19.91 12.19
N VAL A 111 6.19 -20.37 11.43
CA VAL A 111 6.54 -19.80 10.12
C VAL A 111 5.37 -19.92 9.14
N PHE A 112 4.73 -21.09 9.06
CA PHE A 112 3.53 -21.29 8.25
C PHE A 112 2.42 -20.28 8.60
N ASN A 113 2.12 -20.11 9.89
CA ASN A 113 1.09 -19.17 10.34
C ASN A 113 1.47 -17.70 10.07
N GLN A 114 2.76 -17.37 10.17
CA GLN A 114 3.27 -16.06 9.80
C GLN A 114 3.05 -15.78 8.30
N HIS A 115 3.43 -16.71 7.41
CA HIS A 115 3.23 -16.55 5.98
C HIS A 115 1.74 -16.47 5.60
N LYS A 116 0.86 -17.23 6.27
CA LYS A 116 -0.59 -17.07 6.10
C LYS A 116 -1.08 -15.68 6.48
N THR A 117 -0.59 -15.13 7.59
CA THR A 117 -0.95 -13.78 8.01
C THR A 117 -0.47 -12.73 7.00
N GLN A 118 0.75 -12.90 6.48
CA GLN A 118 1.30 -12.04 5.42
C GLN A 118 0.49 -12.14 4.12
N LEU A 119 0.02 -13.34 3.76
CA LEU A 119 -0.83 -13.54 2.58
C LEU A 119 -2.13 -12.76 2.68
N GLU A 120 -2.81 -12.84 3.82
CA GLU A 120 -4.05 -12.09 4.05
C GLU A 120 -3.81 -10.57 4.04
N LEU A 121 -2.68 -10.11 4.58
CA LEU A 121 -2.28 -8.70 4.51
C LEU A 121 -2.05 -8.26 3.06
N ALA A 122 -1.33 -9.05 2.26
CA ALA A 122 -1.08 -8.75 0.85
C ALA A 122 -2.39 -8.69 0.03
N LYS A 123 -3.32 -9.63 0.28
CA LYS A 123 -4.67 -9.62 -0.31
C LYS A 123 -5.46 -8.37 0.07
N ALA A 124 -5.41 -7.95 1.34
CA ALA A 124 -6.06 -6.73 1.80
C ALA A 124 -5.46 -5.46 1.16
N ASN A 125 -4.14 -5.40 1.04
CA ASN A 125 -3.43 -4.30 0.37
C ASN A 125 -3.78 -4.22 -1.12
N TYR A 126 -3.82 -5.36 -1.81
CA TYR A 126 -4.23 -5.45 -3.21
C TYR A 126 -5.66 -4.91 -3.41
N ASN A 127 -6.61 -5.31 -2.56
CA ASN A 127 -7.99 -4.82 -2.63
C ASN A 127 -8.08 -3.31 -2.35
N THR A 128 -7.29 -2.81 -1.39
CA THR A 128 -7.20 -1.38 -1.08
C THR A 128 -6.68 -0.57 -2.28
N LEU A 129 -5.61 -1.05 -2.94
CA LEU A 129 -5.06 -0.41 -4.14
C LEU A 129 -6.04 -0.41 -5.31
N LYS A 130 -6.86 -1.46 -5.44
CA LYS A 130 -7.92 -1.57 -6.45
C LYS A 130 -9.13 -0.66 -6.15
N GLY A 131 -9.24 -0.14 -4.93
CA GLY A 131 -10.38 0.64 -4.47
C GLY A 131 -11.58 -0.19 -4.03
N ASP A 132 -11.41 -1.50 -3.83
CA ASP A 132 -12.42 -2.40 -3.23
C ASP A 132 -12.33 -2.29 -1.69
N THR A 133 -12.91 -1.22 -1.12
CA THR A 133 -13.09 -1.07 0.33
C THR A 133 -14.46 -1.59 0.75
N LYS A 134 -14.51 -2.84 1.24
CA LYS A 134 -15.66 -3.41 1.95
C LYS A 134 -15.29 -3.70 3.40
#